data_AF-A0A1A8PIG8-F1
#
_entry.id   AF-A0A1A8PIG8-F1
#
_cell.length_a   1.000
_cell.length_b   1.000
_cell.length_c   1.000
_cell.angle_alpha   90.00
_cell.angle_beta   90.00
_cell.angle_gamma   90.00
#
_symmetry.space_group_name_H-M   'P 1'
#
loop_
_entity.id
_entity.type
_entity.pdbx_description
1 polymer ?
#
loop_
_entity_poly.entity_id
_entity_poly.type
_entity_poly.pdbx_seq_one_letter_code
_entity_poly.pdbx_strand_id
1 'polypeptide(L)'
;LARAIAQDRVSELPAGPEPPFFTKNLFNLMAAAAVDKKPENSSFGDVLEQVYPVYRQGDVVSVTFVAGNPRHSGDIRDTTFVTVEVYDNRTETWEVVYTDASW
;
A
#
# COMPACT_ATOMS: atom_id res chain seq x y z
N LEU A 1 2.88 22.64 32.25
CA LEU A 1 3.78 21.47 32.06
C LEU A 1 5.25 21.80 32.32
N ALA A 2 5.91 22.66 31.52
CA ALA A 2 7.35 22.96 31.69
C ALA A 2 7.78 23.35 33.12
N ARG A 3 7.06 24.28 33.78
CA ARG A 3 7.31 24.65 35.19
C ARG A 3 7.13 23.48 36.17
N ALA A 4 6.15 22.61 35.94
CA ALA A 4 5.86 21.47 36.79
C ALA A 4 6.92 20.37 36.63
N ILE A 5 7.46 20.18 35.43
CA ILE A 5 8.62 19.30 35.20
C ILE A 5 9.84 19.85 35.94
N ALA A 6 10.13 21.15 35.82
CA ALA A 6 11.27 21.78 36.49
C ALA A 6 11.20 21.74 38.03
N GLN A 7 10.00 21.57 38.59
CA GLN A 7 9.76 21.55 40.04
C GLN A 7 9.47 20.14 40.59
N ASP A 8 9.53 19.10 39.74
CA ASP A 8 9.13 17.72 40.05
C ASP A 8 7.69 17.58 40.60
N ARG A 9 6.76 18.29 39.97
CA ARG A 9 5.34 18.42 40.36
C ARG A 9 4.37 18.06 39.24
N VAL A 10 4.77 17.19 38.31
CA VAL A 10 3.92 16.80 37.17
C VAL A 10 2.64 16.11 37.65
N SER A 11 2.71 15.34 38.75
CA SER A 11 1.57 14.68 39.40
C SER A 11 0.54 15.66 39.98
N GLU A 12 0.90 16.92 40.20
CA GLU A 12 0.01 17.96 40.71
C GLU A 12 -0.80 18.64 39.59
N LEU A 13 -0.49 18.35 38.31
CA LEU A 13 -1.24 18.92 37.19
C LEU A 13 -2.61 18.25 37.05
N PRO A 14 -3.68 19.01 36.79
CA PRO A 14 -4.97 18.42 36.46
C PRO A 14 -4.86 17.64 35.15
N ALA A 15 -5.39 16.43 35.11
CA ALA A 15 -5.36 15.54 33.94
C ALA A 15 -6.11 16.09 32.72
N GLY A 16 -6.97 17.10 32.91
CA GLY A 16 -7.92 17.56 31.91
C GLY A 16 -9.09 16.59 31.75
N PRO A 17 -10.10 16.94 30.93
CA PRO A 17 -11.21 16.05 30.64
C PRO A 17 -10.75 14.88 29.77
N GLU A 18 -11.33 13.70 30.00
CA GLU A 18 -11.11 12.55 29.14
C GLU A 18 -11.73 12.81 27.75
N PRO A 19 -10.98 12.60 26.65
CA PRO A 19 -11.52 12.77 25.32
C PRO A 19 -12.61 11.72 25.03
N PRO A 20 -13.69 12.08 24.31
CA PRO A 20 -14.70 11.11 23.93
C PRO A 20 -14.16 10.12 22.89
N PHE A 21 -14.55 8.85 23.02
CA PHE A 21 -14.31 7.82 22.01
C PHE A 21 -15.62 7.47 21.30
N PHE A 22 -15.81 7.98 20.08
CA PHE A 22 -17.03 7.77 19.31
C PHE A 22 -16.97 6.45 18.53
N THR A 23 -17.80 5.49 18.91
CA THR A 23 -18.00 4.21 18.19
C THR A 23 -19.40 4.07 17.61
N LYS A 24 -20.34 4.91 18.06
CA LYS A 24 -21.73 4.95 17.62
C LYS A 24 -21.94 6.14 16.69
N ASN A 25 -22.92 6.05 15.79
CA ASN A 25 -23.30 7.09 14.83
C ASN A 25 -22.19 7.45 13.80
N LEU A 26 -21.27 6.53 13.54
CA LEU A 26 -20.35 6.61 12.41
C LEU A 26 -21.07 6.05 11.17
N PHE A 27 -21.56 6.91 10.29
CA PHE A 27 -22.15 6.49 9.02
C PHE A 27 -21.10 6.49 7.92
N ASN A 28 -21.12 5.46 7.07
CA ASN A 28 -20.30 5.35 5.88
C ASN A 28 -21.22 5.17 4.66
N LEU A 29 -21.09 6.06 3.68
CA LEU A 29 -21.88 6.03 2.45
C LEU A 29 -21.12 5.37 1.29
N MET A 30 -19.88 4.91 1.52
CA MET A 30 -19.15 4.15 0.53
C MET A 30 -19.73 2.75 0.42
N ALA A 31 -20.09 2.35 -0.80
CA ALA A 31 -20.50 0.99 -1.08
C ALA A 31 -19.36 0.01 -0.80
N ALA A 32 -19.74 -1.17 -0.29
CA ALA A 32 -18.83 -2.30 -0.13
C ALA A 32 -18.15 -2.63 -1.47
N ALA A 33 -16.91 -3.11 -1.39
CA ALA A 33 -16.23 -3.63 -2.57
C ALA A 33 -16.99 -4.86 -3.09
N ALA A 34 -17.38 -4.82 -4.36
CA ALA A 34 -18.09 -5.91 -5.01
C ALA A 34 -17.12 -7.05 -5.35
N VAL A 35 -17.65 -8.26 -5.54
CA VAL A 35 -16.86 -9.41 -6.01
C VAL A 35 -16.22 -9.07 -7.35
N ASP A 36 -14.89 -9.25 -7.43
CA ASP A 36 -14.12 -8.96 -8.63
C ASP A 36 -14.47 -9.93 -9.77
N LYS A 37 -14.37 -9.45 -11.00
CA LYS A 37 -14.54 -10.24 -12.22
C LYS A 37 -13.35 -10.01 -13.14
N LYS A 38 -13.01 -11.06 -13.88
CA LYS A 38 -12.00 -11.05 -14.92
C LYS A 38 -12.64 -11.10 -16.32
N PRO A 39 -11.95 -10.68 -17.37
CA PRO A 39 -12.36 -10.94 -18.75
C PRO A 39 -12.61 -12.43 -19.03
N GLU A 40 -13.44 -12.73 -20.02
CA GLU A 40 -13.62 -14.10 -20.52
C GLU A 40 -12.28 -14.68 -20.96
N ASN A 41 -12.08 -15.98 -20.72
CA ASN A 41 -10.86 -16.72 -21.09
C ASN A 41 -9.51 -16.21 -20.52
N SER A 42 -9.52 -15.32 -19.53
CA SER A 42 -8.31 -14.91 -18.77
C SER A 42 -8.26 -15.53 -17.36
N SER A 43 -7.26 -15.18 -16.55
CA SER A 43 -7.16 -15.40 -15.11
C SER A 43 -6.65 -14.12 -14.43
N PHE A 44 -6.91 -13.95 -13.13
CA PHE A 44 -6.26 -12.87 -12.37
C PHE A 44 -4.74 -13.08 -12.39
N GLY A 45 -4.00 -12.01 -12.68
CA GLY A 45 -2.55 -12.04 -12.88
C GLY A 45 -2.09 -12.18 -14.34
N ASP A 46 -3.00 -12.47 -15.27
CA ASP A 46 -2.64 -12.52 -16.70
C ASP A 46 -2.22 -11.14 -17.23
N VAL A 47 -1.23 -11.12 -18.12
CA VAL A 47 -0.78 -9.90 -18.82
C VAL A 47 -1.74 -9.59 -19.97
N LEU A 48 -2.35 -8.41 -19.93
CA LEU A 48 -3.19 -7.87 -21.01
C LEU A 48 -2.36 -7.06 -22.02
N GLU A 49 -1.39 -6.29 -21.53
CA GLU A 49 -0.48 -5.50 -22.36
C GLU A 49 0.95 -5.75 -21.88
N GLN A 50 1.77 -6.29 -22.78
CA GLN A 50 3.15 -6.67 -22.48
C GLN A 50 4.12 -5.52 -22.75
N VAL A 51 5.22 -5.49 -21.99
CA VAL A 51 6.32 -4.55 -22.19
C VAL A 51 7.03 -4.76 -23.53
N TYR A 52 7.72 -3.73 -24.01
CA TYR A 52 8.65 -3.86 -25.12
C TYR A 52 9.92 -4.62 -24.69
N PRO A 53 10.60 -5.31 -25.62
CA PRO A 53 11.79 -6.08 -25.29
C PRO A 53 13.00 -5.23 -24.91
N VAL A 54 13.06 -3.96 -25.32
CA VAL A 54 14.21 -3.08 -25.10
C VAL A 54 13.73 -1.65 -24.85
N TYR A 55 14.35 -0.99 -23.87
CA TYR A 55 14.13 0.41 -23.51
C TYR A 55 15.46 1.15 -23.37
N ARG A 56 15.40 2.48 -23.39
CA ARG A 56 16.52 3.38 -23.08
C ARG A 56 16.26 4.08 -21.75
N GLN A 57 17.33 4.59 -21.14
CA GLN A 57 17.20 5.42 -19.95
C GLN A 57 16.33 6.65 -20.26
N GLY A 58 15.34 6.90 -19.39
CA GLY A 58 14.35 7.96 -19.57
C GLY A 58 13.06 7.52 -20.26
N ASP A 59 13.01 6.32 -20.84
CA ASP A 59 11.77 5.75 -21.36
C ASP A 59 10.84 5.30 -20.22
N VAL A 60 9.54 5.21 -20.52
CA VAL A 60 8.52 4.68 -19.62
C VAL A 60 8.17 3.26 -20.01
N VAL A 61 8.33 2.33 -19.08
CA VAL A 61 7.88 0.95 -19.20
C VAL A 61 6.44 0.88 -18.69
N SER A 62 5.53 0.28 -19.47
CA SER A 62 4.13 0.09 -19.09
C SER A 62 3.73 -1.36 -19.34
N VAL A 63 3.03 -1.94 -18.36
CA VAL A 63 2.49 -3.30 -18.38
C VAL A 63 1.10 -3.26 -17.75
N THR A 64 0.17 -4.03 -18.30
CA THR A 64 -1.21 -4.09 -17.81
C THR A 64 -1.56 -5.53 -17.46
N PHE A 65 -2.09 -5.77 -16.26
CA PHE A 65 -2.51 -7.08 -15.77
C PHE A 65 -4.01 -7.14 -15.52
N VAL A 66 -4.58 -8.34 -15.55
CA VAL A 66 -5.91 -8.62 -14.98
C VAL A 66 -5.81 -8.56 -13.46
N ALA A 67 -6.38 -7.51 -12.85
CA ALA A 67 -6.31 -7.28 -11.41
C ALA A 67 -7.70 -7.20 -10.75
N GLY A 68 -7.75 -7.40 -9.43
CA GLY A 68 -8.92 -7.17 -8.59
C GLY A 68 -8.96 -5.76 -7.98
N ASN A 69 -10.04 -5.44 -7.26
CA ASN A 69 -10.16 -4.15 -6.57
C ASN A 69 -9.12 -4.04 -5.44
N PRO A 70 -8.23 -3.02 -5.41
CA PRO A 70 -7.20 -2.90 -4.39
C PRO A 70 -7.76 -2.74 -2.96
N ARG A 71 -9.05 -2.39 -2.80
CA ARG A 71 -9.72 -2.37 -1.48
C ARG A 71 -9.82 -3.76 -0.83
N HIS A 72 -9.72 -4.84 -1.59
CA HIS A 72 -9.65 -6.20 -1.05
C HIS A 72 -8.29 -6.51 -0.39
N SER A 73 -7.31 -5.64 -0.60
CA SER A 73 -5.97 -5.73 -0.01
C SER A 73 -5.78 -4.72 1.13
N GLY A 74 -6.85 -4.24 1.76
CA GLY A 74 -6.76 -3.22 2.82
C GLY A 74 -5.93 -3.63 4.06
N ASP A 75 -5.76 -4.93 4.29
CA ASP A 75 -4.98 -5.48 5.41
C ASP A 75 -3.54 -5.87 5.00
N ILE A 76 -3.13 -5.64 3.75
CA ILE A 76 -1.75 -5.92 3.35
C ILE A 76 -0.85 -4.84 3.97
N ARG A 77 0.16 -5.28 4.73
CA ARG A 77 1.17 -4.45 5.37
C ARG A 77 2.54 -5.02 5.02
N ASP A 78 3.52 -4.14 4.86
CA ASP A 78 4.90 -4.53 4.54
C ASP A 78 5.01 -5.37 3.24
N THR A 79 4.09 -5.14 2.31
CA THR A 79 4.02 -5.75 0.97
C THR A 79 3.85 -4.67 -0.10
N THR A 80 3.93 -5.05 -1.37
CA THR A 80 3.79 -4.15 -2.53
C THR A 80 2.83 -4.75 -3.56
N PHE A 81 2.19 -3.90 -4.37
CA PHE A 81 1.36 -4.34 -5.50
C PHE A 81 2.19 -4.69 -6.75
N VAL A 82 3.40 -4.15 -6.86
CA VAL A 82 4.27 -4.38 -8.03
C VAL A 82 5.73 -4.33 -7.64
N THR A 83 6.52 -5.24 -8.20
CA THR A 83 7.98 -5.22 -8.14
C THR A 83 8.55 -5.00 -9.54
N VAL A 84 9.66 -4.27 -9.62
CA VAL A 84 10.56 -4.33 -10.77
C VAL A 84 11.77 -5.14 -10.33
N GLU A 85 12.08 -6.20 -11.07
CA GLU A 85 13.12 -7.14 -10.71
C GLU A 85 14.19 -7.20 -11.80
N VAL A 86 15.44 -7.35 -11.37
CA VAL A 86 16.59 -7.56 -12.25
C VAL A 86 17.11 -8.97 -12.05
N TYR A 87 17.35 -9.68 -13.15
CA TYR A 87 17.93 -11.01 -13.12
C TYR A 87 19.47 -10.94 -13.09
N ASP A 88 20.10 -11.47 -12.03
CA ASP A 88 21.55 -11.65 -11.94
C ASP A 88 21.93 -13.02 -12.52
N ASN A 89 22.57 -13.02 -13.70
CA ASN A 89 23.04 -14.24 -14.38
C ASN A 89 24.13 -15.01 -13.59
N ARG A 90 24.83 -14.37 -12.65
CA ARG A 90 25.90 -15.02 -11.86
C ARG A 90 25.33 -15.86 -10.73
N THR A 91 24.24 -15.40 -10.13
CA THR A 91 23.56 -16.09 -9.02
C THR A 91 22.30 -16.84 -9.47
N GLU A 92 21.86 -16.61 -10.71
CA GLU A 92 20.62 -17.15 -11.30
C GLU A 92 19.37 -16.73 -10.50
N THR A 93 19.38 -15.53 -9.91
CA THR A 93 18.29 -15.01 -9.06
C THR A 93 17.71 -13.71 -9.57
N TRP A 94 16.44 -13.47 -9.24
CA TRP A 94 15.77 -12.17 -9.40
C TRP A 94 15.93 -11.34 -8.14
N GLU A 95 16.31 -10.07 -8.30
CA GLU A 95 16.45 -9.11 -7.21
C GLU A 95 15.49 -7.94 -7.43
N VAL A 96 14.71 -7.61 -6.40
CA VAL A 96 13.79 -6.46 -6.44
C VAL A 96 14.60 -5.17 -6.40
N VAL A 97 14.47 -4.35 -7.45
CA VAL A 97 15.14 -3.04 -7.57
C VAL A 97 14.18 -1.87 -7.33
N TYR A 98 12.88 -2.05 -7.61
CA TYR A 98 11.85 -1.04 -7.34
C TYR A 98 10.54 -1.69 -6.89
N THR A 99 9.73 -0.90 -6.19
CA THR A 99 8.38 -1.23 -5.73
C THR A 99 7.42 -0.08 -6.01
N ASP A 100 6.12 -0.25 -5.74
CA ASP A 100 5.13 0.85 -5.75
C ASP A 100 5.44 2.02 -4.79
N ALA A 101 6.40 1.87 -3.89
CA ALA A 101 6.89 2.93 -3.01
C ALA A 101 8.09 3.71 -3.57
N SER A 102 8.60 3.34 -4.74
CA SER A 102 9.73 3.99 -5.41
C SER A 102 9.29 5.20 -6.25
N TRP A 103 10.13 6.23 -6.33
CA TRP A 103 9.84 7.53 -6.99
C TRP A 103 10.54 7.70 -8.33
#